data_AF-A0A5E9G2Y9-F1
#
_entry.id   AF-A0A5E9G2Y9-F1
#
_cell.length_a   1.000
_cell.length_b   1.000
_cell.length_c   1.000
_cell.angle_alpha   90.00
_cell.angle_beta   90.00
_cell.angle_gamma   90.00
#
_symmetry.space_group_name_H-M   'P 1'
#
loop_
_entity.id
_entity.type
_entity.pdbx_description
1 polymer ?
#
loop_
_entity_poly.entity_id
_entity_poly.type
_entity_poly.pdbx_seq_one_letter_code
_entity_poly.pdbx_strand_id
1 'polypeptide(L)'
;MWAACRELAPKLNVGPETLRKWVRQAQSDAGERTGPTSEELEEIKRLKRENRDLRETNEILKAAASFLSSGSSTLATVHSRVHR
;
A
#
# COMPACT_ATOMS: atom_id res chain seq x y z
N MET A 1 -9.66 -27.84 18.22
CA MET A 1 -9.30 -26.40 18.08
C MET A 1 -10.32 -25.46 18.73
N TRP A 2 -11.60 -25.45 18.34
CA TRP A 2 -12.59 -24.49 18.86
C TRP A 2 -12.88 -24.63 20.37
N ALA A 3 -12.95 -25.86 20.89
CA ALA A 3 -13.11 -26.12 22.32
C ALA A 3 -11.93 -25.57 23.14
N ALA A 4 -10.69 -25.82 22.70
CA ALA A 4 -9.48 -25.32 23.36
C ALA A 4 -9.39 -23.78 23.35
N CYS A 5 -9.75 -23.14 22.23
CA CYS A 5 -9.80 -21.67 22.17
C CYS A 5 -10.85 -21.08 23.12
N ARG A 6 -12.01 -21.75 23.29
CA ARG A 6 -13.05 -21.29 24.21
C ARG A 6 -12.63 -21.36 25.68
N GLU A 7 -11.90 -22.40 26.05
CA GLU A 7 -11.39 -22.61 27.41
C GLU A 7 -10.23 -21.67 27.76
N LEU A 8 -9.34 -21.38 26.80
CA LEU A 8 -8.15 -20.56 27.02
C LEU A 8 -8.39 -19.05 26.85
N ALA A 9 -9.35 -18.66 26.01
CA ALA A 9 -9.74 -17.26 25.78
C ALA A 9 -10.00 -16.44 27.07
N PRO A 10 -10.83 -16.91 28.03
CA PRO A 10 -11.06 -16.16 29.26
C PRO A 10 -9.81 -16.04 30.14
N LYS A 11 -8.92 -17.04 30.13
CA LYS A 11 -7.65 -17.00 30.89
C LYS A 11 -6.67 -15.97 30.35
N LEU A 12 -6.78 -15.68 29.05
CA LEU A 12 -5.95 -14.72 28.34
C LEU A 12 -6.64 -13.34 28.19
N ASN A 13 -7.83 -13.15 28.75
CA ASN A 13 -8.67 -11.96 28.59
C ASN A 13 -8.90 -11.55 27.13
N VAL A 14 -8.99 -12.53 26.22
CA VAL A 14 -9.28 -12.32 24.79
C VAL A 14 -10.57 -13.04 24.39
N GLY A 15 -11.22 -12.57 23.32
CA GLY A 15 -12.35 -13.29 22.75
C GLY A 15 -11.95 -14.64 22.12
N PRO A 16 -12.79 -15.68 22.19
CA PRO A 16 -12.48 -17.01 21.63
C PRO A 16 -12.28 -16.99 20.11
N GLU A 17 -12.97 -16.10 19.41
CA GLU A 17 -12.80 -15.91 17.97
C GLU A 17 -11.49 -15.19 17.64
N THR A 18 -11.09 -14.21 18.44
CA THR A 18 -9.78 -13.52 18.32
C THR A 18 -8.64 -14.51 18.50
N LEU A 19 -8.68 -15.31 19.57
CA LEU A 19 -7.66 -16.33 19.83
C LEU A 19 -7.58 -17.35 18.69
N ARG A 20 -8.71 -17.79 18.15
CA ARG A 20 -8.74 -18.69 16.99
C ARG A 20 -8.09 -18.08 15.75
N LYS A 21 -8.32 -16.79 15.48
CA LYS A 21 -7.68 -16.09 14.35
C LYS A 21 -6.17 -16.04 14.53
N TRP A 22 -5.68 -15.72 15.73
CA TRP A 22 -4.25 -15.68 16.03
C TRP A 22 -3.58 -17.05 15.90
N VAL A 23 -4.20 -18.12 16.41
CA VAL A 23 -3.65 -19.48 16.23
C VAL A 23 -3.57 -19.85 14.75
N ARG A 24 -4.58 -19.49 13.95
CA ARG A 24 -4.54 -19.73 12.50
C ARG A 24 -3.45 -18.92 11.79
N GLN A 25 -3.23 -17.68 12.22
CA GLN A 25 -2.15 -16.84 11.68
C GLN A 25 -0.79 -17.44 12.04
N ALA A 26 -0.59 -17.84 13.30
CA ALA A 26 0.63 -18.49 13.75
C ALA A 26 0.92 -19.81 13.00
N GLN A 27 -0.11 -20.57 12.64
CA GLN A 27 0.04 -21.76 11.79
C GLN A 27 0.49 -21.42 10.36
N SER A 28 -0.01 -20.32 9.78
CA SER A 28 0.48 -19.83 8.50
C SER A 28 1.92 -19.33 8.60
N ASP A 29 2.25 -18.60 9.67
CA ASP A 29 3.60 -18.09 9.92
C ASP A 29 4.62 -19.23 10.15
N ALA A 30 4.17 -20.35 10.74
CA ALA A 30 4.97 -21.57 10.89
C ALA A 30 5.05 -22.43 9.62
N GLY A 31 4.39 -22.04 8.53
CA GLY A 31 4.37 -22.80 7.28
C GLY A 31 3.48 -24.06 7.30
N GLU A 32 2.71 -24.29 8.36
CA GLU A 32 1.79 -25.43 8.49
C GLU A 32 0.51 -25.24 7.65
N ARG A 33 0.24 -24.00 7.21
CA ARG A 33 -0.96 -23.65 6.45
C ARG A 33 -0.63 -22.73 5.28
N THR A 34 -1.21 -23.03 4.11
CA THR A 34 -1.15 -22.14 2.95
C THR A 34 -1.92 -20.85 3.21
N GLY A 35 -1.21 -19.73 3.21
CA GLY A 35 -1.73 -18.38 3.39
C GLY A 35 -0.57 -17.40 3.60
N PRO A 36 -0.80 -16.09 3.39
CA PRO A 36 0.26 -15.11 3.59
C PRO A 36 0.63 -15.03 5.07
N THR A 37 1.93 -15.04 5.36
CA THR A 37 2.47 -14.81 6.69
C THR A 37 2.20 -13.36 7.12
N SER A 38 2.32 -13.09 8.42
CA SER A 38 2.19 -11.75 8.95
C SER A 38 3.22 -10.80 8.33
N GLU A 39 4.43 -11.29 8.07
CA GLU A 39 5.50 -10.54 7.40
C GLU A 39 5.13 -10.21 5.95
N GLU A 40 4.60 -11.19 5.20
CA GLU A 40 4.13 -10.96 3.83
C GLU A 40 2.99 -9.93 3.78
N LEU A 41 2.07 -9.96 4.75
CA LEU A 41 0.98 -8.97 4.84
C LEU A 41 1.48 -7.55 5.16
N GLU A 42 2.46 -7.43 6.06
CA GLU A 42 3.10 -6.16 6.38
C GLU A 42 3.84 -5.58 5.17
N GLU A 43 4.56 -6.44 4.44
CA GLU A 43 5.27 -6.04 3.23
C GLU A 43 4.31 -5.57 2.14
N ILE A 44 3.21 -6.29 1.91
CA ILE A 44 2.15 -5.87 0.98
C ILE A 44 1.61 -4.49 1.38
N LYS A 45 1.42 -4.23 2.67
CA LYS A 45 0.93 -2.94 3.16
C LYS A 45 1.96 -1.82 2.94
N ARG A 46 3.25 -2.09 3.18
CA ARG A 46 4.36 -1.17 2.90
C ARG A 46 4.42 -0.83 1.42
N LEU A 47 4.46 -1.85 0.56
CA LEU A 47 4.51 -1.68 -0.89
C LEU A 47 3.29 -0.92 -1.41
N LYS A 48 2.08 -1.18 -0.91
CA LYS A 48 0.87 -0.43 -1.29
C LYS A 48 0.95 1.05 -0.91
N ARG A 49 1.59 1.38 0.21
CA ARG A 49 1.82 2.76 0.63
C ARG A 49 2.81 3.43 -0.31
N GLU A 50 3.96 2.81 -0.53
CA GLU A 50 4.98 3.33 -1.43
C GLU A 50 4.46 3.52 -2.86
N ASN A 51 3.71 2.54 -3.39
CA ASN A 51 3.15 2.66 -4.74
C ASN A 51 2.18 3.84 -4.87
N ARG A 52 1.40 4.14 -3.82
CA ARG A 52 0.49 5.30 -3.84
C ARG A 52 1.29 6.59 -3.85
N ASP A 53 2.29 6.71 -2.99
CA ASP A 53 3.11 7.91 -2.84
C ASP A 53 3.94 8.17 -4.13
N LEU A 54 4.45 7.10 -4.76
CA LEU A 54 5.12 7.16 -6.07
C LEU A 54 4.17 7.59 -7.19
N ARG A 55 2.92 7.12 -7.19
CA ARG A 55 1.92 7.52 -8.19
C ARG A 55 1.57 8.99 -8.05
N GLU A 56 1.34 9.46 -6.83
CA GLU A 56 1.07 10.88 -6.56
C GLU A 56 2.22 11.77 -7.04
N THR A 57 3.46 11.38 -6.72
CA THR A 57 4.66 12.11 -7.17
C THR A 57 4.76 12.12 -8.70
N ASN A 58 4.52 10.98 -9.35
CA ASN A 58 4.52 10.90 -10.81
C ASN A 58 3.47 11.79 -11.46
N GLU A 59 2.27 11.88 -10.88
CA GLU A 59 1.23 12.77 -11.42
C GLU A 59 1.63 14.25 -11.30
N ILE A 60 2.25 14.66 -10.19
CA ILE A 60 2.80 16.02 -10.03
C ILE A 60 3.88 16.29 -11.09
N LEU A 61 4.81 15.36 -11.29
CA LEU A 61 5.88 15.50 -12.26
C LEU A 61 5.36 15.58 -13.70
N LYS A 62 4.36 14.76 -14.06
CA LYS A 62 3.70 14.82 -15.37
C LYS A 62 2.96 16.14 -15.58
N ALA A 63 2.29 16.65 -14.55
CA ALA A 63 1.63 17.95 -14.61
C ALA A 63 2.64 19.09 -14.83
N ALA A 64 3.77 19.07 -14.11
CA ALA A 64 4.85 20.04 -14.29
C ALA A 64 5.47 19.96 -15.70
N ALA A 65 5.74 18.75 -16.20
CA ALA A 65 6.26 18.54 -17.55
C ALA A 65 5.29 19.05 -18.63
N SER A 66 4.00 18.79 -18.47
CA SER A 66 2.95 19.28 -19.38
C SER A 66 2.88 20.82 -19.37
N PHE A 67 2.91 21.42 -18.19
CA PHE A 67 2.96 22.88 -18.04
C PHE A 67 4.18 23.47 -18.74
N LEU A 68 5.37 22.92 -18.51
CA LEU A 68 6.61 23.39 -19.13
C LEU A 68 6.57 23.28 -20.66
N SER A 69 6.06 22.17 -21.19
CA SER A 69 5.87 21.96 -22.63
C SER A 69 4.89 22.98 -23.23
N SER A 70 3.80 23.29 -22.54
CA SER A 70 2.84 24.32 -22.98
C SER A 70 3.41 25.74 -22.89
N GLY A 71 4.24 26.05 -21.88
CA GLY A 71 4.88 27.35 -21.70
C GLY A 71 6.01 27.63 -22.71
N SER A 72 6.65 26.60 -23.24
CA SER A 72 7.63 26.75 -24.33
C SER A 72 6.98 27.17 -25.66
N SER A 73 5.75 26.74 -25.92
CA SER A 73 5.03 27.04 -27.17
C SER A 73 4.56 28.50 -27.26
N THR A 74 4.29 29.16 -26.12
CA THR A 74 3.88 30.57 -26.11
C THR A 74 5.05 31.52 -26.37
N LEU A 75 6.24 31.23 -25.84
CA LEU A 75 7.44 32.03 -26.11
C LEU A 75 7.93 31.91 -27.56
N ALA A 76 7.85 30.73 -28.18
CA ALA A 76 8.18 30.55 -29.60
C ALA A 76 7.24 31.34 -30.52
N THR A 77 5.96 31.45 -30.16
CA THR A 77 4.96 32.21 -30.92
C THR A 77 5.21 33.72 -30.81
N VAL A 78 5.54 34.25 -29.62
CA VAL A 78 5.84 35.68 -29.45
C VAL A 78 7.14 36.08 -30.17
N HIS A 79 8.19 35.25 -30.12
CA HIS A 79 9.45 35.52 -30.81
C HIS A 79 9.28 35.61 -32.34
N SER A 80 8.41 34.76 -32.93
CA SER A 80 8.10 34.81 -34.36
C SER A 80 7.29 36.05 -34.80
N ARG A 81 6.66 36.75 -33.85
CA ARG A 81 5.77 37.90 -34.11
C ARG A 81 6.51 39.25 -34.08
N VAL A 82 7.72 39.29 -33.53
CA VAL A 82 8.56 40.50 -33.42
C VAL A 82 9.49 40.67 -34.63
N HIS A 83 9.71 39.61 -35.42
CA HIS A 83 10.58 39.61 -36.60
C HIS A 83 9.83 39.75 -37.95
N ARG A 84 8.56 40.15 -37.95
CA ARG A 84 7.80 40.51 -39.15
C ARG A 84 7.38 41.97 -39.07
#